data_AF-A0A2W3ZAZ8-F1
#
_entry.id   AF-A0A2W3ZAZ8-F1
#
_cell.length_a   1.000
_cell.length_b   1.000
_cell.length_c   1.000
_cell.angle_alpha   90.00
_cell.angle_beta   90.00
_cell.angle_gamma   90.00
#
_symmetry.space_group_name_H-M   'P 1'
#
loop_
_entity.id
_entity.type
_entity.pdbx_description
1 polymer ?
#
loop_
_entity_poly.entity_id
_entity_poly.type
_entity_poly.pdbx_seq_one_letter_code
_entity_poly.pdbx_strand_id
1 'polypeptide(L)'
;IDYQTKIRQVQDEQDRIRVEIRSVEQQQEEFFALQQEEQRLYSEVVETSPPEERQYFKNKGEDSFSLAKKAQRQLEEQEDKLKNTRKQLIDKEEELYIEQRKEQVKEKEQ
;
A
#
# COMPACT_ATOMS: atom_id res chain seq x y z
N ILE A 1 3.73 0.76 -32.61
CA ILE A 1 2.69 0.77 -31.56
C ILE A 1 2.04 2.15 -31.62
N ASP A 2 0.75 2.20 -31.97
CA ASP A 2 -0.01 3.46 -32.03
C ASP A 2 -0.34 4.00 -30.62
N TYR A 3 -0.86 5.23 -30.55
CA TYR A 3 -1.23 5.84 -29.27
C TYR A 3 -2.33 5.10 -28.54
N GLN A 4 -3.30 4.52 -29.25
CA GLN A 4 -4.39 3.77 -28.61
C GLN A 4 -3.86 2.57 -27.84
N THR A 5 -2.88 1.87 -28.43
CA THR A 5 -2.21 0.74 -27.80
C THR A 5 -1.37 1.19 -26.60
N LYS A 6 -0.62 2.29 -26.71
CA LYS A 6 0.15 2.84 -25.57
C LYS A 6 -0.74 3.27 -24.41
N ILE A 7 -1.84 3.97 -24.70
CA ILE A 7 -2.83 4.41 -23.71
C ILE A 7 -3.44 3.20 -23.01
N ARG A 8 -3.83 2.17 -23.78
CA ARG A 8 -4.38 0.94 -23.22
C ARG A 8 -3.38 0.22 -22.30
N GLN A 9 -2.11 0.17 -22.67
CA GLN A 9 -1.07 -0.41 -21.80
C GLN A 9 -0.94 0.34 -20.47
N VAL A 10 -1.00 1.67 -20.51
CA VAL A 10 -0.96 2.49 -19.29
C VAL A 10 -2.21 2.28 -18.43
N GLN A 11 -3.39 2.17 -19.04
CA GLN A 11 -4.64 1.87 -18.33
C GLN A 11 -4.62 0.49 -17.68
N ASP A 12 -4.14 -0.54 -18.40
CA ASP A 12 -3.97 -1.90 -17.86
C ASP A 12 -3.01 -1.91 -16.65
N GLU A 13 -1.96 -1.09 -16.68
CA GLU A 13 -1.03 -0.93 -15.56
C GLU A 13 -1.66 -0.19 -14.38
N GLN A 14 -2.43 0.87 -14.62
CA GLN A 14 -3.19 1.56 -13.58
C GLN A 14 -4.17 0.63 -12.87
N ASP A 15 -4.86 -0.23 -13.61
CA ASP A 15 -5.81 -1.20 -13.04
C ASP A 15 -5.10 -2.24 -12.17
N ARG A 16 -3.92 -2.72 -12.58
CA ARG A 16 -3.09 -3.62 -11.74
C ARG A 16 -2.67 -2.94 -10.45
N ILE A 17 -2.16 -1.71 -10.52
CA ILE A 17 -1.76 -0.96 -9.33
C ILE A 17 -2.95 -0.69 -8.41
N ARG A 18 -4.13 -0.40 -8.97
CA ARG A 18 -5.36 -0.22 -8.17
C ARG A 18 -5.73 -1.49 -7.39
N VAL A 19 -5.58 -2.66 -7.99
CA VAL A 19 -5.80 -3.94 -7.29
C VAL A 19 -4.75 -4.14 -6.21
N GLU A 20 -3.49 -3.82 -6.49
CA GLU A 20 -2.41 -3.95 -5.51
C GLU A 20 -2.58 -3.02 -4.30
N ILE A 21 -2.98 -1.75 -4.52
CA ILE A 21 -3.31 -0.80 -3.44
C ILE A 21 -4.39 -1.40 -2.54
N ARG A 22 -5.48 -1.93 -3.11
CA ARG A 22 -6.55 -2.57 -2.33
C ARG A 22 -6.06 -3.78 -1.53
N SER A 23 -5.14 -4.55 -2.10
CA SER A 23 -4.53 -5.68 -1.40
C SER A 23 -3.70 -5.22 -0.20
N VAL A 24 -2.98 -4.10 -0.31
CA VAL A 24 -2.20 -3.53 0.81
C VAL A 24 -3.14 -2.95 1.87
N GLU A 25 -4.20 -2.24 1.47
CA GLU A 25 -5.24 -1.74 2.38
C GLU A 25 -5.86 -2.90 3.18
N GLN A 26 -6.19 -4.02 2.52
CA GLN A 26 -6.69 -5.22 3.20
C GLN A 26 -5.66 -5.82 4.18
N GLN A 27 -4.38 -5.89 3.80
CA GLN A 27 -3.33 -6.37 4.68
C GLN A 27 -3.18 -5.48 5.93
N GLN A 28 -3.31 -4.16 5.78
CA GLN A 28 -3.29 -3.23 6.91
C GLN A 28 -4.46 -3.47 7.87
N GLU A 29 -5.67 -3.70 7.34
CA GLU A 29 -6.86 -4.01 8.16
C GLU A 29 -6.71 -5.34 8.91
N GLU A 30 -6.28 -6.40 8.23
CA GLU A 30 -6.02 -7.70 8.83
C GLU A 30 -4.92 -7.62 9.91
N PHE A 31 -3.86 -6.88 9.62
CA PHE A 31 -2.76 -6.67 10.56
C PHE A 31 -3.20 -5.88 11.80
N PHE A 32 -4.05 -4.87 11.63
CA PHE A 32 -4.62 -4.12 12.75
C PHE A 32 -5.48 -5.00 13.65
N ALA A 33 -6.31 -5.87 13.08
CA ALA A 33 -7.10 -6.83 13.85
C ALA A 33 -6.21 -7.80 14.64
N LEU A 34 -5.15 -8.31 14.01
CA LEU A 34 -4.17 -9.19 14.67
C LEU A 34 -3.45 -8.48 15.82
N GLN A 35 -3.06 -7.22 15.65
CA GLN A 35 -2.42 -6.44 16.71
C GLN A 35 -3.35 -6.23 17.92
N GLN A 36 -4.64 -5.97 17.69
CA GLN A 36 -5.59 -5.80 18.79
C GLN A 36 -5.71 -7.09 19.62
N GLU A 37 -5.82 -8.23 18.93
CA GLU A 37 -5.91 -9.53 19.59
C GLU A 37 -4.61 -9.88 20.32
N GLU A 38 -3.46 -9.61 19.71
CA GLU A 38 -2.15 -9.79 20.37
C GLU A 38 -2.04 -8.95 21.64
N GLN A 39 -2.41 -7.67 21.59
CA GLN A 39 -2.39 -6.80 22.77
C GLN A 39 -3.32 -7.33 23.88
N ARG A 40 -4.52 -7.79 23.52
CA ARG A 40 -5.46 -8.41 24.46
C ARG A 40 -4.83 -9.62 25.14
N LEU A 41 -4.18 -10.50 24.38
CA LEU A 41 -3.51 -11.69 24.90
C LEU A 41 -2.33 -11.34 25.80
N TYR A 42 -1.51 -10.35 25.44
CA TYR A 42 -0.41 -9.90 26.31
C TYR A 42 -0.92 -9.33 27.63
N SER A 43 -1.99 -8.54 27.61
CA SER A 43 -2.63 -8.04 28.83
C SER A 43 -3.11 -9.18 29.71
N GLU A 44 -3.81 -10.16 29.15
CA GLU A 44 -4.31 -11.34 29.87
C GLU A 44 -3.18 -12.16 30.49
N VAL A 45 -2.10 -12.40 29.74
CA VAL A 45 -0.91 -13.12 30.22
C VAL A 45 -0.27 -12.36 31.37
N VAL A 46 -0.08 -11.04 31.26
CA VAL A 46 0.53 -10.24 32.33
C VAL A 46 -0.33 -10.23 33.60
N GLU A 47 -1.66 -10.17 33.47
CA GLU A 47 -2.58 -10.17 34.61
C GLU A 47 -2.60 -11.52 35.34
N THR A 48 -2.55 -12.62 34.59
CA THR A 48 -2.62 -13.99 35.12
C THR A 48 -1.26 -14.55 35.55
N SER A 49 -0.16 -13.94 35.14
CA SER A 49 1.20 -14.38 35.47
C SER A 49 1.59 -14.13 36.93
N PRO A 50 2.44 -15.02 37.51
CA PRO A 50 3.10 -14.77 38.79
C PRO A 50 3.85 -13.43 38.80
N PRO A 51 3.89 -12.68 39.92
CA PRO A 51 4.54 -11.37 40.00
C PRO A 51 5.97 -11.33 39.46
N GLU A 52 6.73 -12.41 39.66
CA GLU A 52 8.12 -12.56 39.23
C GLU A 52 8.26 -12.62 37.69
N GLU A 53 7.23 -13.13 37.00
CA GLU A 53 7.22 -13.31 35.54
C GLU A 53 6.56 -12.15 34.80
N ARG A 54 5.75 -11.32 35.47
CA ARG A 54 5.03 -10.19 34.84
C ARG A 54 5.95 -9.26 34.08
N GLN A 55 7.12 -8.96 34.63
CA GLN A 55 8.07 -8.05 33.97
C GLN A 55 8.63 -8.66 32.68
N TYR A 56 8.86 -9.97 32.65
CA TYR A 56 9.29 -10.66 31.44
C TYR A 56 8.25 -10.53 30.32
N PHE A 57 6.97 -10.80 30.62
CA PHE A 57 5.89 -10.70 29.63
C PHE A 57 5.61 -9.26 29.19
N LYS A 58 5.74 -8.27 30.09
CA LYS A 58 5.68 -6.84 29.72
C LYS A 58 6.75 -6.47 28.70
N ASN A 59 8.01 -6.84 28.96
CA ASN A 59 9.11 -6.56 28.04
C ASN A 59 8.87 -7.23 26.66
N LYS A 60 8.34 -8.46 26.65
CA LYS A 60 7.99 -9.15 25.40
C LYS A 60 6.85 -8.48 24.65
N GLY A 61 5.84 -7.95 25.34
CA GLY A 61 4.77 -7.17 24.73
C GLY A 61 5.30 -5.87 24.10
N GLU A 62 6.23 -5.18 24.78
CA GLU A 62 6.87 -3.96 24.25
C GLU A 62 7.73 -4.26 23.01
N ASP A 63 8.52 -5.35 23.04
CA ASP A 63 9.31 -5.81 21.89
C ASP A 63 8.38 -6.11 20.69
N SER A 64 7.30 -6.87 20.93
CA SER A 64 6.35 -7.21 19.87
C SER A 64 5.69 -5.96 19.30
N PHE A 65 5.24 -5.04 20.16
CA PHE A 65 4.65 -3.76 19.74
C PHE A 65 5.60 -2.92 18.86
N SER A 66 6.89 -2.90 19.20
CA SER A 66 7.91 -2.21 18.40
C SER A 66 8.07 -2.83 17.00
N LEU A 67 8.11 -4.16 16.92
CA LEU A 67 8.14 -4.89 15.64
C LEU A 67 6.87 -4.62 14.84
N ALA A 68 5.72 -4.62 15.50
CA ALA A 68 4.44 -4.44 14.89
C ALA A 68 4.29 -3.02 14.29
N LYS A 69 4.77 -1.99 15.00
CA LYS A 69 4.90 -0.63 14.46
C LYS A 69 5.80 -0.54 13.23
N LYS A 70 6.91 -1.28 13.22
CA LYS A 70 7.81 -1.31 12.07
C LYS A 70 7.14 -1.94 10.85
N ALA A 71 6.43 -3.05 11.03
CA ALA A 71 5.66 -3.70 9.97
C ALA A 71 4.55 -2.78 9.43
N GLN A 72 3.83 -2.07 10.31
CA GLN A 72 2.81 -1.10 9.90
C GLN A 72 3.39 -0.02 9.00
N ARG A 73 4.52 0.58 9.39
CA ARG A 73 5.21 1.59 8.56
C ARG A 73 5.62 1.04 7.19
N GLN A 74 6.04 -0.23 7.12
CA GLN A 74 6.41 -0.84 5.84
C GLN A 74 5.20 -0.98 4.90
N LEU A 75 4.03 -1.33 5.44
CA LEU A 75 2.79 -1.36 4.67
C LEU A 75 2.37 0.04 4.20
N GLU A 76 2.44 1.04 5.08
CA GLU A 76 2.18 2.46 4.73
C GLU A 76 3.13 2.95 3.61
N GLU A 77 4.44 2.69 3.74
CA GLU A 77 5.42 3.05 2.71
C GLU A 77 5.17 2.34 1.37
N GLN A 78 4.71 1.08 1.39
CA GLN A 78 4.35 0.35 0.18
C GLN A 78 3.12 0.96 -0.49
N GLU A 79 2.09 1.26 0.29
CA GLU A 79 0.87 1.92 -0.19
C GLU A 79 1.18 3.28 -0.82
N ASP A 80 2.00 4.10 -0.17
CA ASP A 80 2.41 5.41 -0.68
C ASP A 80 3.19 5.30 -1.99
N LYS A 81 4.10 4.32 -2.11
CA LYS A 81 4.81 4.06 -3.37
C LYS A 81 3.82 3.71 -4.49
N LEU A 82 2.87 2.82 -4.23
CA LEU A 82 1.87 2.43 -5.23
C LEU A 82 0.97 3.61 -5.64
N LYS A 83 0.53 4.43 -4.69
CA LYS A 83 -0.24 5.66 -4.97
C LYS A 83 0.55 6.64 -5.83
N ASN A 84 1.84 6.82 -5.54
CA ASN A 84 2.72 7.67 -6.33
C ASN A 84 2.93 7.12 -7.75
N THR A 85 3.18 5.82 -7.91
CA THR A 85 3.29 5.20 -9.24
C THR A 85 1.98 5.33 -10.02
N ARG A 86 0.83 5.12 -9.38
CA ARG A 86 -0.48 5.31 -10.03
C ARG A 86 -0.65 6.75 -10.52
N LYS A 87 -0.26 7.74 -9.72
CA LYS A 87 -0.30 9.15 -10.14
C LYS A 87 0.56 9.39 -11.39
N GLN A 88 1.79 8.86 -11.40
CA GLN A 88 2.68 8.98 -12.56
C GLN A 88 2.10 8.34 -13.82
N LEU A 89 1.36 7.23 -13.69
CA LEU A 89 0.69 6.60 -14.83
C LEU A 89 -0.50 7.42 -15.34
N ILE A 90 -1.24 8.09 -14.46
CA ILE A 90 -2.31 9.02 -14.86
C ILE A 90 -1.71 10.20 -15.63
N ASP A 91 -0.64 10.80 -15.12
CA ASP A 91 0.06 11.91 -15.78
C ASP A 91 0.58 11.47 -17.17
N LYS A 92 1.16 10.27 -17.26
CA LYS A 92 1.62 9.67 -18.53
C LYS A 92 0.48 9.39 -19.52
N GLU A 93 -0.68 8.97 -19.04
CA GLU A 93 -1.86 8.78 -19.88
C GLU A 93 -2.32 10.12 -20.49
N GLU A 94 -2.37 11.18 -19.69
CA GLU A 94 -2.71 12.53 -20.15
C GLU A 94 -1.71 13.04 -21.21
N GLU A 95 -0.42 12.85 -20.98
CA GLU A 95 0.63 13.17 -21.95
C GLU A 95 0.40 12.46 -23.30
N LEU A 96 0.08 11.16 -23.27
CA LEU A 96 -0.19 10.39 -24.49
C LEU A 96 -1.42 10.91 -25.25
N TYR A 97 -2.49 11.33 -24.55
CA TYR A 97 -3.64 11.96 -25.21
C TYR A 97 -3.27 13.30 -25.85
N ILE A 98 -2.45 14.12 -25.19
CA ILE A 98 -1.98 15.40 -25.71
C ILE A 98 -1.13 15.17 -26.98
N GLU A 99 -0.21 14.21 -26.95
CA GLU A 99 0.62 13.84 -28.09
C GLU A 99 -0.22 13.36 -29.28
N GLN A 100 -1.16 12.43 -29.03
CA GLN A 100 -2.07 11.92 -30.05
C GLN A 100 -2.85 13.06 -30.73
N ARG A 101 -3.36 14.02 -29.94
CA ARG A 101 -4.10 15.17 -30.47
C ARG A 101 -3.22 16.08 -31.31
N LYS A 102 -1.97 16.33 -30.89
CA LYS A 102 -1.01 17.14 -31.66
C LYS A 102 -0.69 16.49 -33.00
N GLU A 103 -0.54 15.17 -33.04
CA GLU A 103 -0.28 14.43 -34.27
C GLU A 103 -1.46 14.51 -35.24
N GLN A 104 -2.69 14.29 -34.76
CA GLN A 104 -3.91 14.43 -35.58
C GLN A 104 -4.12 15.84 -36.14
N VAL A 105 -3.68 16.89 -35.45
CA VAL A 105 -3.74 18.26 -35.96
C VAL A 105 -2.72 18.46 -37.08
N LYS A 106 -1.47 18.01 -36.88
CA LYS A 106 -0.42 18.09 -37.91
C LYS A 106 -0.80 17.33 -39.19
N GLU A 107 -1.41 16.16 -39.06
CA GLU A 107 -1.89 15.37 -40.20
C GLU A 107 -3.01 16.07 -40.98
N LYS A 108 -3.80 16.96 -40.35
CA LYS A 108 -4.86 17.74 -41.01
C LYS A 108 -4.36 19.03 -41.67
N GLU A 109 -3.16 19.48 -41.32
CA GLU A 109 -2.52 20.68 -41.87
C GLU A 109 -1.60 20.37 -43.07
N GLN A 110 -1.39 19.08 -43.38
CA GLN A 110 -0.65 18.58 -44.55
C GLN A 110 -1.61 18.15 -45.68
#